data_AF-A0A7C1X786-F1
#
_entry.id   AF-A0A7C1X786-F1
#
_cell.length_a   1.000
_cell.length_b   1.000
_cell.length_c   1.000
_cell.angle_alpha   90.00
_cell.angle_beta   90.00
_cell.angle_gamma   90.00
#
_symmetry.space_group_name_H-M   'P 1'
#
loop_
_entity.id
_entity.type
_entity.pdbx_description
1 polymer ?
#
loop_
_entity_poly.entity_id
_entity_poly.type
_entity_poly.pdbx_seq_one_letter_code
_entity_poly.pdbx_strand_id
1 'polypeptide(L)'
;MAEALVGDETGTILMSLWDEDIDKVKDLVGSTIKLQNGFVSLYRGSMRLGLGRFGSIEEAEEDISEVDETVNVSERRFESRGPPRYRRNRF
;
A
#
# COMPACT_ATOMS: atom_id res chain seq x y z
N MET A 1 6.53 0.57 -13.46
CA MET A 1 5.48 0.38 -12.42
C MET A 1 5.04 -1.07 -12.37
N ALA A 2 4.98 -1.63 -11.17
CA ALA A 2 4.43 -2.95 -10.86
C ALA A 2 3.51 -2.86 -9.64
N GLU A 3 2.69 -3.90 -9.43
CA GLU A 3 1.94 -4.08 -8.19
C GLU A 3 2.41 -5.38 -7.52
N ALA A 4 2.54 -5.36 -6.20
CA ALA A 4 2.81 -6.54 -5.38
C ALA A 4 1.69 -6.71 -4.37
N LEU A 5 1.23 -7.95 -4.16
CA LEU A 5 0.33 -8.27 -3.06
C LEU A 5 1.17 -8.49 -1.81
N VAL A 6 0.91 -7.71 -0.77
CA VAL A 6 1.56 -7.83 0.54
C VAL A 6 0.49 -7.99 1.61
N GLY A 7 0.82 -8.63 2.73
CA GLY A 7 -0.14 -8.83 3.80
C GLY A 7 0.48 -9.36 5.08
N ASP A 8 -0.33 -9.35 6.12
CA ASP A 8 -0.05 -9.84 7.47
C ASP A 8 -1.25 -10.63 8.00
N GLU A 9 -1.27 -10.94 9.30
CA GLU A 9 -2.38 -11.66 9.94
C GLU A 9 -3.73 -10.93 9.85
N THR A 10 -3.74 -9.63 9.51
CA THR A 10 -4.95 -8.81 9.43
C THR A 10 -5.56 -8.74 8.04
N GLY A 11 -4.78 -9.03 7.00
CA GLY A 11 -5.25 -9.01 5.62
C GLY A 11 -4.16 -8.72 4.60
N THR A 12 -4.58 -8.49 3.36
CA THR A 12 -3.72 -8.17 2.23
C THR A 12 -4.08 -6.84 1.56
N ILE A 13 -3.07 -6.19 0.99
CA ILE A 13 -3.19 -4.94 0.23
C ILE A 13 -2.26 -4.95 -0.98
N LEU A 14 -2.72 -4.35 -2.09
CA LEU A 14 -1.86 -4.11 -3.24
C LEU A 14 -0.94 -2.91 -2.98
N MET A 15 0.36 -3.17 -3.05
CA MET A 15 1.42 -2.17 -2.99
C MET A 15 1.85 -1.76 -4.39
N SER A 16 1.83 -0.45 -4.65
CA SER A 16 2.31 0.15 -5.89
C SER A 16 3.82 0.38 -5.81
N LEU A 17 4.56 -0.22 -6.74
CA LEU A 17 6.02 -0.12 -6.82
C LEU A 17 6.44 0.70 -8.04
N TRP A 18 7.36 1.63 -7.82
CA TRP A 18 7.98 2.45 -8.85
C TRP A 18 9.37 1.93 -9.18
N ASP A 19 9.89 2.29 -10.35
CA ASP A 19 11.00 1.60 -11.04
C ASP A 19 12.12 1.12 -10.11
N GLU A 20 12.77 2.01 -9.35
CA GLU A 20 13.87 1.63 -8.43
C GLU A 20 13.43 0.70 -7.28
N ASP A 21 12.18 0.79 -6.84
CA ASP A 21 11.65 -0.05 -5.76
C ASP A 21 11.33 -1.45 -6.25
N ILE A 22 10.98 -1.62 -7.54
CA ILE A 22 10.76 -2.94 -8.14
C ILE A 22 12.03 -3.78 -8.05
N ASP A 23 13.17 -3.18 -8.38
CA ASP A 23 14.47 -3.87 -8.35
C ASP A 23 14.88 -4.22 -6.91
N LYS A 24 14.55 -3.38 -5.92
CA LYS A 24 14.83 -3.66 -4.50
C LYS A 24 14.03 -4.83 -3.95
N VAL A 25 12.77 -4.98 -4.35
CA VAL A 25 11.89 -6.02 -3.79
C VAL A 25 11.89 -7.32 -4.58
N LYS A 26 12.48 -7.33 -5.78
CA LYS A 26 12.45 -8.49 -6.69
C LYS A 26 13.04 -9.76 -6.07
N ASP A 27 14.12 -9.58 -5.30
CA ASP A 27 14.80 -10.68 -4.61
C ASP A 27 14.19 -10.96 -3.23
N LEU A 28 13.26 -10.12 -2.77
CA LEU A 28 12.53 -10.24 -1.49
C LEU A 28 11.12 -10.81 -1.68
N VAL A 29 10.80 -11.32 -2.88
CA VAL A 29 9.49 -11.93 -3.15
C VAL A 29 9.35 -13.21 -2.33
N GLY A 30 8.32 -13.23 -1.47
CA GLY A 30 8.06 -14.35 -0.57
C GLY A 30 8.80 -14.27 0.77
N SER A 31 9.63 -13.25 0.99
CA SER A 31 10.19 -12.95 2.30
C SER A 31 9.35 -11.91 3.04
N THR A 32 9.59 -11.78 4.34
CA THR A 32 8.99 -10.72 5.15
C THR A 32 9.78 -9.43 4.98
N ILE A 33 9.09 -8.32 4.75
CA ILE A 33 9.70 -7.00 4.57
C ILE A 33 9.22 -6.01 5.63
N LYS A 34 10.12 -5.12 6.03
CA LYS A 34 9.84 -3.96 6.85
C LYS A 34 9.67 -2.73 5.97
N LEU A 35 8.44 -2.23 5.89
CA LEU A 35 8.13 -0.99 5.21
C LEU A 35 8.15 0.19 6.19
N GLN A 36 9.02 1.17 5.96
CA GLN A 36 9.06 2.41 6.73
C GLN A 36 8.53 3.60 5.93
N ASN A 37 7.81 4.51 6.60
CA ASN A 37 7.19 5.70 6.00
C ASN A 37 6.36 5.40 4.73
N GLY A 38 5.67 4.27 4.72
CA GLY A 38 4.66 3.96 3.70
C GLY A 38 3.42 4.85 3.84
N PHE A 39 2.63 4.95 2.78
CA PHE A 39 1.36 5.65 2.79
C PHE A 39 0.27 4.84 2.09
N VAL A 40 -0.97 5.02 2.52
CA VAL A 40 -2.15 4.47 1.84
C VAL A 40 -2.85 5.56 1.06
N SER A 41 -3.20 5.26 -0.18
CA SER A 41 -3.97 6.15 -1.06
C SER A 41 -5.14 5.40 -1.69
N LEU A 42 -6.13 6.16 -2.15
CA LEU A 42 -7.25 5.61 -2.93
C LEU A 42 -6.99 5.80 -4.42
N TYR A 43 -6.73 4.71 -5.14
CA TYR A 43 -6.69 4.71 -6.59
C TYR A 43 -8.02 4.18 -7.14
N ARG A 44 -8.78 5.04 -7.84
CA ARG A 44 -10.12 4.71 -8.36
C ARG A 44 -11.06 4.12 -7.30
N GLY A 45 -10.97 4.63 -6.07
CA GLY A 45 -11.77 4.16 -4.93
C GLY A 45 -11.29 2.85 -4.30
N SER A 46 -10.17 2.28 -4.74
CA SER A 46 -9.55 1.11 -4.11
C SER A 46 -8.29 1.50 -3.35
N MET A 47 -8.04 0.88 -2.20
CA MET A 47 -6.83 1.18 -1.43
C MET A 47 -5.58 0.64 -2.12
N ARG A 48 -4.51 1.42 -2.06
CA ARG A 48 -3.16 1.08 -2.52
C ARG A 48 -2.14 1.53 -1.49
N LEU A 49 -1.23 0.64 -1.13
CA LEU A 49 -0.05 0.94 -0.33
C LEU A 49 1.05 1.48 -1.25
N GLY A 50 1.83 2.44 -0.80
CA GLY A 50 2.96 2.96 -1.55
C GLY A 50 4.10 3.38 -0.63
N LEU A 51 5.31 3.44 -1.19
CA LEU A 51 6.49 3.93 -0.49
C LEU A 51 6.48 5.47 -0.46
N GLY A 52 6.56 6.05 0.74
CA GLY A 52 6.66 7.51 0.87
C GLY A 52 8.00 8.05 0.39
N ARG A 53 8.08 9.37 0.19
CA ARG A 53 9.29 10.06 -0.30
C ARG A 53 10.56 9.76 0.52
N PHE A 54 10.42 9.50 1.82
CA PHE A 54 11.51 9.13 2.73
C PHE A 54 11.30 7.73 3.31
N GLY A 55 10.61 6.87 2.57
CA GLY A 55 10.40 5.49 2.95
C GLY A 55 11.54 4.58 2.54
N SER A 56 11.67 3.46 3.23
CA SER A 56 12.56 2.37 2.90
C SER A 56 11.81 1.03 2.95
N ILE A 57 12.35 0.07 2.19
CA ILE A 57 11.94 -1.33 2.22
C ILE A 57 13.20 -2.12 2.56
N GLU A 58 13.15 -2.85 3.65
CA GLU A 58 14.25 -3.68 4.16
C GLU A 58 13.71 -5.06 4.48
N GLU A 59 14.59 -6.07 4.52
CA GLU A 59 14.23 -7.38 5.03
C GLU A 59 13.87 -7.26 6.52
N ALA A 60 12.79 -7.92 6.93
CA ALA A 60 12.37 -7.88 8.32
C ALA A 60 13.24 -8.81 9.17
N GLU A 61 13.49 -8.41 10.42
CA GLU A 61 14.16 -9.28 11.41
C GLU A 61 13.22 -10.41 11.91
N GLU A 62 11.92 -10.12 11.92
CA GLU A 62 10.86 -11.04 12.34
C GLU A 62 10.02 -11.44 11.13
N ASP A 63 9.76 -12.73 10.99
CA ASP A 63 8.92 -13.27 9.93
C ASP A 63 7.44 -13.21 10.27
N ILE A 64 6.62 -12.95 9.26
CA ILE A 64 5.16 -13.08 9.34
C ILE A 64 4.81 -14.53 9.01
N SER A 65 4.36 -15.30 10.01
CA SER A 65 4.05 -16.73 9.84
C SER A 65 2.69 -17.00 9.21
N GLU A 66 1.75 -16.07 9.34
CA GLU A 66 0.38 -16.23 8.87
C GLU A 66 -0.07 -14.96 8.14
N VAL A 67 -0.63 -15.14 6.94
CA VAL A 67 -1.21 -14.05 6.15
C VAL A 67 -2.66 -14.37 5.88
N ASP A 68 -3.57 -13.47 6.25
CA ASP A 68 -4.99 -13.64 5.94
C ASP A 68 -5.30 -13.15 4.51
N GLU A 69 -5.21 -14.06 3.55
CA GLU A 69 -5.55 -13.77 2.16
C GLU A 69 -7.05 -13.57 1.92
N THR A 70 -7.93 -13.93 2.88
CA THR A 70 -9.38 -13.77 2.73
C THR A 70 -9.83 -12.31 2.86
N VAL A 71 -9.01 -11.48 3.53
CA VAL A 71 -9.28 -10.06 3.74
C VAL A 71 -8.39 -9.22 2.82
N ASN A 72 -8.77 -9.07 1.55
CA ASN A 72 -8.10 -8.15 0.65
C ASN A 72 -8.73 -6.75 0.71
N VAL A 73 -8.03 -5.82 1.38
CA VAL A 73 -8.54 -4.46 1.57
C VAL A 73 -8.45 -3.60 0.31
N SER A 74 -7.67 -4.04 -0.69
CA SER A 74 -7.53 -3.35 -1.97
C SER A 74 -8.72 -3.61 -2.91
N GLU A 75 -9.48 -4.67 -2.69
CA GLU A 75 -10.72 -4.98 -3.43
C GLU A 75 -11.92 -4.17 -2.92
N ARG A 76 -11.83 -3.64 -1.69
CA ARG A 76 -12.88 -2.80 -1.11
C ARG A 76 -12.95 -1.46 -1.84
N ARG A 77 -14.18 -1.02 -2.13
CA ARG A 77 -14.47 0.28 -2.75
C ARG A 77 -14.81 1.31 -1.69
N PHE A 78 -14.10 2.43 -1.72
CA PHE A 78 -14.32 3.59 -0.87
C PHE A 78 -14.72 4.76 -1.75
N GLU A 79 -15.75 5.47 -1.32
CA GLU A 79 -16.06 6.77 -1.89
C GLU A 79 -14.93 7.73 -1.54
N SER A 80 -14.28 8.29 -2.56
CA SER A 80 -13.39 9.42 -2.34
C SER A 80 -14.27 10.56 -1.83
N ARG A 81 -14.22 10.83 -0.52
CA ARG A 81 -14.72 12.08 0.03
C ARG A 81 -13.85 13.16 -0.61
N GLY A 82 -14.30 13.68 -1.74
CA GLY A 82 -13.63 14.76 -2.44
C GLY A 82 -13.33 15.89 -1.45
N PRO A 83 -12.32 16.72 -1.72
CA PRO A 83 -12.00 17.84 -0.85
C PRO A 83 -13.30 18.61 -0.56
N PRO A 84 -13.57 19.02 0.70
CA PRO A 84 -14.78 19.75 1.02
C PRO A 84 -14.89 20.90 0.03
N ARG A 85 -15.93 20.87 -0.80
CA ARG A 85 -16.18 21.93 -1.78
C ARG A 85 -16.32 23.21 -0.98
N TYR A 86 -15.28 24.05 -0.96
CA TYR A 86 -15.37 25.37 -0.35
C TYR A 86 -16.44 26.11 -1.14
N ARG A 87 -17.66 26.16 -0.58
CA ARG A 87 -18.79 26.87 -1.16
C ARG A 87 -18.41 28.34 -1.08
N ARG A 88 -17.80 28.85 -2.17
CA ARG A 88 -17.48 30.26 -2.34
C ARG A 88 -18.81 30.98 -2.51
N ASN A 89 -19.43 31.36 -1.39
CA ASN A 89 -20.53 32.31 -1.39
C ASN A 89 -19.96 33.64 -1.92
N ARG A 90 -20.23 33.93 -3.19
CA ARG A 90 -20.21 35.29 -3.69
C ARG A 90 -21.47 35.97 -3.18
N PHE A 91 -21.29 36.94 -2.29
CA PHE A 91 -22.18 38.08 -2.16
C PHE A 91 -21.49 39.27 -2.79
#